data_AF-R1DPN5-F1
#
_entry.id   AF-R1DPN5-F1
#
_cell.length_a   1.000
_cell.length_b   1.000
_cell.length_c   1.000
_cell.angle_alpha   90.00
_cell.angle_beta   90.00
_cell.angle_gamma   90.00
#
_symmetry.space_group_name_H-M   'P 1'
#
loop_
_entity.id
_entity.type
_entity.pdbx_description
1 polymer ?
#
loop_
_entity_poly.entity_id
_entity_poly.type
_entity_poly.pdbx_seq_one_letter_code
_entity_poly.pdbx_strand_id
1 'polypeptide(L)'
;MQRGESRVASAVAIHDVMVERAPALAEARDSPRFADALYQPIERIWEGGEGVIALPIWAYTPDGKFTTQLSPSQPSEATGARAAEIGLEIGHEFVQQPGQLTFLNNHQARSSKRRPFVCRSNAD
;
A
#
# COMPACT_ATOMS: atom_id res chain seq x y z
N MET A 1 8.96 15.23 -22.92
CA MET A 1 8.21 15.29 -21.64
C MET A 1 9.01 14.55 -20.58
N GLN A 2 9.59 15.25 -19.59
CA GLN A 2 10.35 14.59 -18.53
C GLN A 2 9.41 14.30 -17.35
N ARG A 3 9.19 13.00 -17.14
CA ARG A 3 8.19 12.40 -16.25
C ARG A 3 8.40 12.80 -14.80
N GLY A 4 7.33 12.78 -14.02
CA GLY A 4 7.29 12.96 -12.57
C GLY A 4 5.94 12.52 -12.02
N GLU A 5 5.29 11.61 -12.75
CA GLU A 5 3.93 11.11 -12.53
C GLU A 5 3.88 10.37 -11.19
N SER A 6 2.95 10.81 -10.36
CA SER A 6 2.55 10.13 -9.14
C SER A 6 1.39 9.20 -9.47
N ARG A 7 1.32 8.07 -8.76
CA ARG A 7 0.18 7.16 -8.88
C ARG A 7 -0.30 6.75 -7.49
N VAL A 8 -1.59 6.93 -7.24
CA VAL A 8 -2.24 6.62 -5.96
C VAL A 8 -3.39 5.65 -6.21
N ALA A 9 -3.46 4.61 -5.39
CA ALA A 9 -4.55 3.65 -5.38
C ALA A 9 -5.24 3.63 -4.01
N SER A 10 -6.54 3.39 -3.99
CA SER A 10 -7.28 3.14 -2.75
C SER A 10 -6.94 1.74 -2.23
N ALA A 11 -6.57 1.65 -0.95
CA ALA A 11 -6.33 0.38 -0.28
C ALA A 11 -7.60 -0.48 -0.20
N VAL A 12 -8.77 0.16 -0.07
CA VAL A 12 -10.08 -0.53 -0.11
C VAL A 12 -10.31 -1.12 -1.50
N ALA A 13 -10.09 -0.34 -2.56
CA ALA A 13 -10.27 -0.85 -3.92
C ALA A 13 -9.28 -1.99 -4.24
N ILE A 14 -8.04 -1.92 -3.75
CA ILE A 14 -7.09 -3.04 -3.86
C ILE A 14 -7.61 -4.27 -3.12
N HIS A 15 -8.11 -4.09 -1.89
CA HIS A 15 -8.71 -5.17 -1.10
C HIS A 15 -9.88 -5.82 -1.85
N ASP A 16 -10.83 -5.04 -2.35
CA ASP A 16 -12.03 -5.55 -3.03
C ASP A 16 -11.66 -6.33 -4.30
N VAL A 17 -10.70 -5.83 -5.08
CA VAL A 17 -10.18 -6.54 -6.26
C VAL A 17 -9.45 -7.82 -5.86
N MET A 18 -8.74 -7.84 -4.73
CA MET A 18 -8.11 -9.06 -4.21
C MET A 18 -9.15 -10.09 -3.77
N VAL A 19 -10.24 -9.65 -3.14
CA VAL A 19 -11.36 -10.51 -2.75
C VAL A 19 -12.05 -11.09 -3.98
N GLU A 20 -12.35 -10.26 -4.97
CA GLU A 20 -13.07 -10.67 -6.18
C GLU A 20 -12.24 -11.66 -7.03
N ARG A 21 -10.96 -11.35 -7.26
CA ARG A 21 -10.10 -12.16 -8.15
C ARG A 21 -9.57 -13.43 -7.51
N ALA A 22 -9.62 -13.50 -6.19
CA ALA A 22 -9.13 -14.64 -5.43
C ALA A 22 -9.89 -14.77 -4.10
N PRO A 23 -11.18 -15.15 -4.13
CA PRO A 23 -12.02 -15.23 -2.93
C PRO A 23 -11.48 -16.24 -1.92
N ALA A 24 -10.81 -17.30 -2.38
CA ALA A 24 -10.09 -18.25 -1.53
C ALA A 24 -8.95 -17.63 -0.70
N LEU A 25 -8.45 -16.46 -1.09
CA LEU A 25 -7.46 -15.71 -0.32
C LEU A 25 -8.16 -14.83 0.70
N ALA A 26 -9.22 -14.09 0.32
CA ALA A 26 -9.86 -13.08 1.14
C ALA A 26 -10.88 -13.59 2.17
N GLU A 27 -11.50 -14.75 1.96
CA GLU A 27 -12.48 -15.34 2.90
C GLU A 27 -11.86 -16.14 4.04
N ALA A 28 -10.54 -16.12 4.17
CA ALA A 28 -9.86 -16.71 5.30
C ALA A 28 -9.84 -15.72 6.47
N ARG A 29 -10.75 -15.91 7.43
CA ARG A 29 -10.43 -15.62 8.83
C ARG A 29 -9.81 -16.85 9.52
N ASP A 30 -10.01 -18.03 8.91
CA ASP A 30 -9.65 -19.36 9.41
C ASP A 30 -9.01 -20.28 8.33
N SER A 31 -8.55 -19.77 7.18
CA SER A 31 -8.04 -20.60 6.05
C SER A 31 -6.62 -20.20 5.61
N PRO A 32 -5.62 -21.10 5.72
CA PRO A 32 -4.20 -20.75 5.87
C PRO A 32 -3.47 -20.32 4.59
N ARG A 33 -4.13 -19.68 3.62
CA ARG A 33 -3.47 -19.27 2.36
C ARG A 33 -3.88 -17.85 1.97
N PHE A 34 -2.89 -16.96 2.11
CA PHE A 34 -2.68 -15.69 1.41
C PHE A 34 -3.30 -14.38 1.96
N ALA A 35 -4.61 -14.20 2.18
CA ALA A 35 -5.06 -12.96 2.85
C ALA A 35 -4.90 -13.01 4.38
N ASP A 36 -4.92 -14.21 4.98
CA ASP A 36 -4.53 -14.42 6.38
C ASP A 36 -3.23 -13.68 6.71
N ALA A 37 -2.22 -13.76 5.82
CA ALA A 37 -0.92 -13.13 6.03
C ALA A 37 -0.96 -11.60 6.13
N LEU A 38 -1.96 -10.93 5.55
CA LEU A 38 -2.13 -9.47 5.68
C LEU A 38 -2.87 -9.09 6.95
N TYR A 39 -3.70 -9.98 7.48
CA TYR A 39 -4.42 -9.81 8.76
C TYR A 39 -3.64 -10.32 9.97
N GLN A 40 -2.57 -11.10 9.77
CA GLN A 40 -1.69 -11.50 10.85
C GLN A 40 -0.78 -10.34 11.29
N PRO A 41 -0.55 -10.16 12.60
CA PRO A 41 0.41 -9.20 13.10
C PRO A 41 1.82 -9.46 12.55
N ILE A 42 2.47 -8.41 12.05
CA ILE A 42 3.86 -8.45 11.61
C ILE A 42 4.64 -7.55 12.55
N GLU A 43 5.76 -8.07 13.08
CA GLU A 43 6.68 -7.31 13.90
C GLU A 43 7.33 -6.19 13.09
N ARG A 44 7.29 -4.98 13.64
CA ARG A 44 7.83 -3.77 13.02
C ARG A 44 8.66 -3.02 14.02
N ILE A 45 9.80 -2.51 13.57
CA ILE A 45 10.63 -1.66 14.40
C ILE A 45 9.91 -0.32 14.58
N TRP A 46 9.66 0.07 15.83
CA TRP A 46 9.06 1.36 16.19
C TRP A 46 10.02 2.12 17.09
N GLU A 47 10.31 3.38 16.78
CA GLU A 47 11.26 4.16 17.58
C GLU A 47 10.67 4.48 18.98
N GLY A 48 11.34 3.99 20.02
CA GLY A 48 11.05 4.26 21.44
C GLY A 48 10.72 3.01 22.26
N GLY A 49 11.57 2.68 23.25
CA GLY A 49 11.39 1.55 24.17
C GLY A 49 12.16 0.29 23.75
N GLU A 50 11.51 -0.89 23.77
CA GLU A 50 12.10 -2.15 23.27
C GLU A 50 12.20 -2.21 21.74
N GLY A 51 11.60 -1.24 21.05
CA GLY A 51 11.85 -1.00 19.63
C GLY A 51 11.03 -1.83 18.66
N VAL A 52 10.06 -2.65 19.10
CA VAL A 52 9.25 -3.52 18.22
C VAL A 52 7.76 -3.45 18.58
N ILE A 53 6.89 -3.30 17.57
CA ILE A 53 5.43 -3.42 17.68
C ILE A 53 4.91 -4.41 16.63
N ALA A 54 4.04 -5.33 17.03
CA ALA A 54 3.39 -6.28 16.11
C ALA A 54 2.02 -5.76 15.70
N LEU A 55 1.85 -5.40 14.42
CA LEU A 55 0.58 -4.91 13.88
C LEU A 55 0.29 -5.56 12.53
N PRO A 56 -0.97 -5.87 12.21
CA PRO A 56 -1.33 -6.41 10.91
C PRO A 56 -1.25 -5.33 9.81
N ILE A 57 -1.11 -5.76 8.56
CA ILE A 57 -1.13 -4.85 7.41
C ILE A 57 -2.55 -4.37 7.13
N TRP A 58 -3.52 -5.27 7.23
CA TRP A 58 -4.95 -5.00 7.09
C TRP A 58 -5.66 -5.32 8.40
N ALA A 59 -6.63 -4.48 8.76
CA ALA A 59 -7.47 -4.71 9.91
C ALA A 59 -8.85 -4.12 9.67
N TYR A 60 -9.79 -4.57 10.48
CA TYR A 60 -11.05 -3.87 10.68
C TYR A 60 -11.00 -3.21 12.05
N THR A 61 -11.41 -1.95 12.12
CA THR A 61 -11.64 -1.28 13.39
C THR A 61 -12.82 -1.94 14.13
N PRO A 62 -12.97 -1.72 15.45
CA PRO A 62 -14.09 -2.28 16.20
C PRO A 62 -15.48 -1.90 15.66
N ASP A 63 -15.60 -0.76 14.95
CA ASP A 63 -16.80 -0.32 14.25
C ASP A 63 -16.92 -0.86 12.81
N GLY A 64 -16.10 -1.85 12.43
CA GLY A 64 -16.21 -2.60 11.18
C GLY A 64 -15.62 -1.90 9.96
N LYS A 65 -14.82 -0.84 10.12
CA LYS A 65 -14.21 -0.12 8.99
C LYS A 65 -12.85 -0.72 8.64
N PHE A 66 -12.61 -0.92 7.35
CA PHE A 66 -11.32 -1.36 6.85
C PHE A 66 -10.25 -0.28 7.07
N THR A 67 -9.09 -0.69 7.59
CA THR A 67 -7.91 0.15 7.76
C THR A 67 -6.66 -0.62 7.34
N THR A 68 -5.65 0.10 6.89
CA THR A 68 -4.37 -0.49 6.58
C THR A 68 -3.20 0.28 7.17
N GLN A 69 -2.12 -0.45 7.42
CA GLN A 69 -0.82 0.10 7.74
C GLN A 69 0.19 -0.48 6.75
N LEU A 70 0.23 0.10 5.54
CA LEU A 70 1.23 -0.22 4.52
C LEU A 70 2.49 0.63 4.80
N SER A 71 3.51 0.02 5.39
CA SER A 71 4.85 0.63 5.43
C SER A 71 5.60 0.37 4.11
N PRO A 72 6.43 1.32 3.62
CA PRO A 72 7.31 1.08 2.48
C PRO A 72 8.36 0.00 2.74
N SER A 73 8.65 -0.25 4.02
CA SER A 73 9.62 -1.23 4.51
C SER A 73 8.91 -2.45 5.12
N GLN A 74 9.08 -3.60 4.46
CA GLN A 74 8.92 -4.99 4.95
C GLN A 74 7.52 -5.69 4.89
N PRO A 75 7.43 -7.05 5.05
CA PRO A 75 8.05 -8.09 4.21
C PRO A 75 7.12 -9.31 3.94
N SER A 76 6.89 -9.65 2.69
CA SER A 76 6.79 -11.02 2.14
C SER A 76 6.58 -10.86 0.63
N GLU A 77 7.48 -11.43 -0.17
CA GLU A 77 7.65 -11.06 -1.58
C GLU A 77 6.43 -11.32 -2.46
N ALA A 78 5.47 -12.15 -2.04
CA ALA A 78 4.34 -12.53 -2.88
C ALA A 78 3.07 -11.70 -2.61
N THR A 79 2.62 -11.60 -1.36
CA THR A 79 1.33 -10.97 -1.05
C THR A 79 1.39 -9.45 -1.11
N GLY A 80 2.45 -8.84 -0.56
CA GLY A 80 2.69 -7.40 -0.66
C GLY A 80 2.93 -6.94 -2.10
N ALA A 81 3.52 -7.82 -2.93
CA ALA A 81 3.72 -7.59 -4.36
C ALA A 81 2.40 -7.67 -5.12
N ARG A 82 1.52 -8.64 -4.84
CA ARG A 82 0.22 -8.72 -5.53
C ARG A 82 -0.66 -7.50 -5.25
N ALA A 83 -0.70 -7.04 -4.01
CA ALA A 83 -1.38 -5.79 -3.65
C ALA A 83 -0.72 -4.57 -4.33
N ALA A 84 0.59 -4.60 -4.57
CA ALA A 84 1.28 -3.54 -5.30
C ALA A 84 0.95 -3.57 -6.80
N GLU A 85 0.91 -4.75 -7.42
CA GLU A 85 0.52 -4.95 -8.82
C GLU A 85 -0.90 -4.43 -9.08
N ILE A 86 -1.86 -4.81 -8.23
CA ILE A 86 -3.24 -4.33 -8.34
C ILE A 86 -3.28 -2.81 -8.15
N GLY A 87 -2.53 -2.28 -7.17
CA GLY A 87 -2.40 -0.83 -6.99
C GLY A 87 -1.79 -0.11 -8.19
N LEU A 88 -0.90 -0.76 -8.94
CA LEU A 88 -0.39 -0.24 -10.21
C LEU A 88 -1.45 -0.32 -11.30
N GLU A 89 -2.24 -1.38 -11.35
CA GLU A 89 -3.29 -1.57 -12.36
C GLU A 89 -4.42 -0.55 -12.23
N ILE A 90 -4.96 -0.36 -11.01
CA ILE A 90 -6.15 0.46 -10.75
C ILE A 90 -5.81 1.89 -10.30
N GLY A 91 -4.53 2.18 -10.06
CA GLY A 91 -4.09 3.44 -9.48
C GLY A 91 -4.32 4.63 -10.40
N HIS A 92 -4.83 5.73 -9.83
CA HIS A 92 -5.00 6.99 -10.52
C HIS A 92 -3.63 7.66 -10.74
N GLU A 93 -3.33 8.02 -11.98
CA GLU A 93 -2.12 8.76 -12.35
C GLU A 93 -2.37 10.26 -12.39
N PHE A 94 -1.43 11.02 -11.82
CA PHE A 94 -1.48 12.47 -11.87
C PHE A 94 -0.08 13.08 -11.86
N VAL A 95 0.02 14.31 -12.36
CA VAL A 95 1.24 15.11 -12.31
C VAL A 95 0.97 16.34 -11.46
N GLN A 96 1.62 16.43 -10.31
CA GLN A 96 1.56 17.63 -9.49
C GLN A 96 2.27 18.78 -10.19
N GLN A 97 1.60 19.93 -10.21
CA GLN A 97 2.16 21.21 -10.64
C GLN A 97 2.70 22.00 -9.45
N PRO A 98 3.66 22.91 -9.68
CA PRO A 98 4.14 23.81 -8.63
C PRO A 98 2.98 24.52 -7.91
N GLY A 99 3.01 24.53 -6.57
CA GLY A 99 1.98 25.13 -5.73
C GLY A 99 0.77 24.23 -5.43
N GLN A 100 0.67 23.03 -6.01
CA GLN A 100 -0.38 22.07 -5.67
C GLN A 100 -0.06 21.31 -4.38
N LEU A 101 -1.08 21.13 -3.54
CA LEU A 101 -1.02 20.30 -2.35
C LEU A 101 -1.89 19.06 -2.54
N THR A 102 -1.39 17.89 -2.16
CA THR A 102 -2.15 16.65 -2.15
C THR A 102 -2.15 16.08 -0.75
N PHE A 103 -3.34 15.95 -0.17
CA PHE A 103 -3.55 15.32 1.12
C PHE A 103 -4.04 13.90 0.88
N LEU A 104 -3.31 12.92 1.41
CA LEU A 104 -3.65 11.51 1.31
C LEU A 104 -3.88 10.94 2.70
N ASN A 105 -4.98 10.22 2.87
CA ASN A 105 -5.16 9.39 4.06
C ASN A 105 -4.25 8.16 3.94
N ASN A 106 -3.11 8.17 4.63
CA ASN A 106 -2.12 7.10 4.54
C ASN A 106 -2.63 5.72 5.00
N HIS A 107 -3.75 5.67 5.74
CA HIS A 107 -4.42 4.44 6.14
C HIS A 107 -5.38 3.87 5.10
N GLN A 108 -5.67 4.64 4.03
CA GLN A 108 -6.64 4.26 3.00
C GLN A 108 -6.11 4.44 1.59
N ALA A 109 -4.99 5.15 1.43
CA ALA A 109 -4.34 5.40 0.15
C ALA A 109 -2.96 4.75 0.13
N ARG A 110 -2.70 3.98 -0.93
CA ARG A 110 -1.37 3.49 -1.26
C ARG A 110 -0.79 4.35 -2.37
N SER A 111 0.28 5.09 -2.08
CA SER A 111 1.08 5.74 -3.11
C SER A 111 2.02 4.71 -3.71
N SER A 112 1.85 4.40 -4.99
CA SER A 112 2.85 3.63 -5.75
C SER A 112 3.97 4.58 -6.19
N LYS A 113 5.21 4.10 -6.12
CA LYS A 113 6.45 4.89 -6.34
C LYS A 113 6.32 5.82 -7.55
N ARG A 114 6.71 7.08 -7.38
CA ARG A 114 6.79 8.09 -8.45
C ARG A 114 7.60 7.54 -9.61
N ARG A 115 7.14 7.74 -10.86
CA ARG A 115 7.92 7.29 -12.02
C ARG A 115 9.30 7.97 -12.01
N PRO A 116 10.39 7.24 -12.32
CA PRO A 116 11.72 7.82 -12.36
C PRO A 116 11.78 8.95 -13.38
N PHE A 117 12.58 9.96 -13.06
CA PHE A 117 12.77 11.14 -13.89
C PHE A 117 14.25 11.39 -14.13
N VAL A 118 14.55 11.95 -15.30
CA VAL A 118 15.93 12.26 -15.69
C VAL A 118 16.32 13.59 -15.04
N CYS A 119 17.32 13.56 -14.17
CA CYS A 119 17.94 14.76 -13.66
C CYS A 119 18.72 15.43 -14.81
N ARG A 120 18.42 16.69 -15.15
CA ARG A 120 19.23 17.41 -16.14
C ARG A 120 20.53 17.83 -15.46
N SER A 121 21.66 17.41 -16.02
CA SER A 121 22.93 18.08 -15.73
C SER A 121 22.84 19.48 -16.31
N ASN A 122 23.06 20.51 -15.49
CA ASN A 122 23.36 21.84 -16.00
C ASN A 122 24.73 21.73 -16.69
N ALA A 123 24.70 21.54 -18.01
CA ALA A 123 25.87 21.76 -18.84
C ALA A 123 25.85 23.25 -19.19
N ASP A 124 26.58 24.02 -18.40
CA ASP A 124 27.20 25.26 -18.86
C ASP A 124 28.53 24.92 -19.54
#